data_AF-A0AAW0T4W1-F1
#
_entry.id   AF-A0AAW0T4W1-F1
#
_cell.length_a   1.000
_cell.length_b   1.000
_cell.length_c   1.000
_cell.angle_alpha   90.00
_cell.angle_beta   90.00
_cell.angle_gamma   90.00
#
_symmetry.space_group_name_H-M   'P 1'
#
loop_
_entity.id
_entity.type
_entity.pdbx_description
1 polymer ?
#
loop_
_entity_poly.entity_id
_entity_poly.type
_entity_poly.pdbx_seq_one_letter_code
_entity_poly.pdbx_strand_id
1 'polypeptide(L)' 'MKFYHNVEWQQEDDAEPELLLLNKDGEVVQRFDIRQMKRGEIGQLLRKKGFFKKGKEDMEIPNKYKTGPYVEKDEL' A
#
# COMPACT_ATOMS: atom_id res chain seq x y z
N MET A 1 1.21 2.10 -8.52
CA MET A 1 -0.13 1.65 -8.09
C MET A 1 -1.11 2.83 -7.99
N LYS A 2 -1.55 3.36 -9.15
CA LYS A 2 -2.17 4.71 -9.27
C LYS A 2 -3.42 5.01 -8.42
N PHE A 3 -4.09 3.98 -7.90
CA PHE A 3 -5.36 4.12 -7.19
C PHE A 3 -5.27 3.91 -5.68
N TYR A 4 -4.11 3.55 -5.13
CA TYR A 4 -3.97 3.41 -3.67
C TYR A 4 -3.48 4.73 -3.09
N HIS A 5 -4.15 5.22 -2.05
CA HIS A 5 -3.67 6.38 -1.30
C HIS A 5 -2.47 6.01 -0.45
N ASN A 6 -1.46 6.89 -0.39
CA ASN A 6 -0.19 6.67 0.33
C ASN A 6 0.54 5.40 -0.08
N VAL A 7 0.51 5.08 -1.38
CA VAL A 7 1.30 3.99 -1.96
C VAL A 7 2.00 4.51 -3.21
N GLU A 8 3.32 4.53 -3.16
CA GLU A 8 4.16 4.97 -4.26
C GLU A 8 4.86 3.77 -4.90
N TRP A 9 5.18 3.89 -6.19
CA TRP A 9 5.99 2.90 -6.90
C TRP A 9 7.31 3.54 -7.25
N GLN A 10 8.39 2.97 -6.75
CA GLN A 10 9.75 3.35 -7.08
C GLN A 10 10.39 2.19 -7.86
N GLN A 11 11.06 2.52 -8.95
CA GLN A 11 11.84 1.56 -9.72
C GLN A 11 13.31 1.88 -9.51
N GLU A 12 14.09 0.89 -9.14
CA GLU A 12 15.54 0.95 -9.05
C GLU A 12 16.12 -0.19 -9.91
N ASP A 13 17.17 0.10 -10.68
CA ASP A 13 17.65 -0.80 -11.74
C ASP A 13 18.20 -2.13 -11.24
N ASP A 14 18.65 -2.20 -9.98
CA ASP A 14 19.27 -3.39 -9.36
C ASP A 14 18.50 -3.90 -8.13
N ALA A 15 17.28 -3.37 -7.87
CA ALA A 15 16.51 -3.76 -6.70
C ALA A 15 15.52 -4.90 -7.00
N GLU A 16 15.43 -5.84 -6.07
CA GLU A 16 14.36 -6.82 -6.06
C GLU A 16 13.02 -6.12 -5.75
N PRO A 17 11.92 -6.50 -6.40
CA PRO A 17 10.62 -5.89 -6.15
C PRO A 17 10.13 -6.26 -4.75
N GLU A 18 10.04 -5.25 -3.89
CA GLU A 18 9.55 -5.36 -2.51
C GLU A 18 8.40 -4.35 -2.26
N LEU A 19 7.53 -4.68 -1.31
CA LEU A 19 6.58 -3.75 -0.73
C LEU A 19 7.02 -3.39 0.70
N LEU A 20 7.30 -2.12 0.92
CA LEU A 20 7.73 -1.58 2.20
C LEU A 20 6.58 -0.80 2.85
N LEU A 21 6.25 -1.11 4.09
CA LEU A 21 5.39 -0.28 4.92
C LEU A 21 6.26 0.67 5.73
N LEU A 22 6.00 1.96 5.58
CA LEU A 22 6.71 3.02 6.30
C LEU A 22 5.84 3.59 7.42
N ASN A 23 6.45 3.98 8.53
CA ASN A 23 5.78 4.83 9.52
C ASN A 23 5.75 6.30 9.06
N LYS A 24 5.17 7.18 9.89
CA LYS A 24 5.07 8.62 9.61
C LYS A 24 6.45 9.32 9.53
N ASP A 25 7.47 8.73 10.12
CA ASP A 25 8.85 9.23 10.18
C ASP A 25 9.69 8.69 9.00
N GLY A 26 9.09 7.89 8.11
CA GLY A 26 9.74 7.31 6.93
C GLY A 26 10.49 6.01 7.20
N GLU A 27 10.41 5.46 8.41
CA GLU A 27 11.12 4.24 8.78
C GLU A 27 10.35 3.00 8.33
N VAL A 28 11.06 2.00 7.82
CA VAL A 28 10.48 0.72 7.40
C VAL A 28 10.03 -0.07 8.63
N VAL A 29 8.71 -0.22 8.78
CA VAL A 29 8.11 -1.06 9.84
C VAL A 29 7.91 -2.50 9.40
N GLN A 30 7.71 -2.74 8.09
CA GLN A 30 7.49 -4.08 7.56
C GLN A 30 7.92 -4.18 6.10
N ARG A 31 8.45 -5.34 5.70
CA ARG A 31 8.81 -5.67 4.32
C ARG A 31 8.03 -6.89 3.84
N PHE A 32 7.62 -6.87 2.57
CA PHE A 32 7.03 -8.00 1.89
C PHE A 32 7.74 -8.22 0.56
N ASP A 33 8.21 -9.44 0.35
CA ASP A 33 8.69 -9.87 -0.96
C ASP A 33 7.49 -10.04 -1.90
N ILE A 34 7.48 -9.29 -3.00
CA ILE A 34 6.40 -9.33 -3.99
C ILE A 34 6.85 -9.95 -5.32
N ARG A 35 8.06 -10.54 -5.41
CA ARG A 35 8.62 -11.15 -6.63
C ARG A 35 7.69 -12.17 -7.27
N GLN A 36 7.05 -13.00 -6.45
CA GLN A 36 6.13 -14.05 -6.91
C GLN A 36 4.66 -13.64 -6.84
N MET A 37 4.35 -12.45 -6.33
CA MET A 37 2.98 -12.00 -6.15
C MET A 37 2.41 -11.39 -7.43
N LYS A 38 1.21 -11.80 -7.81
CA LYS A 38 0.46 -11.15 -8.88
C LYS A 38 -0.09 -9.81 -8.41
N ARG A 39 -0.33 -8.90 -9.35
CA ARG A 39 -0.93 -7.58 -9.09
C ARG A 39 -2.22 -7.63 -8.24
N GLY A 40 -3.04 -8.67 -8.43
CA GLY A 40 -4.25 -8.90 -7.64
C GLY A 40 -3.99 -9.24 -6.18
N GLU A 41 -2.94 -10.03 -5.91
CA GLU A 41 -2.52 -10.44 -4.56
C GLU A 41 -1.92 -9.27 -3.80
N ILE A 42 -1.09 -8.46 -4.46
CA ILE A 42 -0.55 -7.24 -3.84
C ILE A 42 -1.69 -6.26 -3.51
N GLY A 43 -2.70 -6.16 -4.38
CA GLY A 43 -3.90 -5.38 -4.10
C GLY A 43 -4.70 -5.88 -2.89
N GLN A 44 -4.82 -7.19 -2.71
CA GLN A 44 -5.46 -7.78 -1.53
C GLN A 44 -4.65 -7.52 -0.26
N LEU A 45 -3.32 -7.66 -0.32
CA LEU A 45 -2.43 -7.34 0.79
C LEU A 45 -2.60 -5.89 1.26
N LEU A 46 -2.60 -4.94 0.34
CA LEU A 46 -2.82 -3.52 0.67
C LEU A 46 -4.18 -3.28 1.32
N ARG A 47 -5.24 -3.91 0.82
CA ARG A 47 -6.59 -3.81 1.44
C ARG A 47 -6.62 -4.42 2.84
N LYS A 48 -5.97 -5.57 3.03
CA LYS A 48 -5.83 -6.21 4.35
C LYS A 48 -5.08 -5.30 5.31
N LYS A 49 -4.01 -4.65 4.85
CA LYS A 49 -3.26 -3.63 5.62
C LYS A 49 -4.02 -2.32 5.84
N GLY A 50 -5.27 -2.22 5.39
CA GLY A 50 -6.13 -1.05 5.64
C GLY A 50 -6.00 0.08 4.62
N PHE A 51 -5.19 -0.09 3.57
CA PHE A 51 -5.02 0.94 2.54
C PHE A 51 -6.29 1.13 1.71
N PHE A 52 -6.58 2.39 1.42
CA PHE A 52 -7.74 2.75 0.63
C PHE A 52 -7.42 2.73 -0.87
N LYS A 53 -8.20 1.95 -1.62
CA LYS A 53 -8.21 1.98 -3.09
C LYS A 53 -9.28 2.95 -3.59
N LYS A 54 -8.87 4.03 -4.24
CA LYS A 54 -9.76 4.93 -4.98
C LYS A 54 -10.41 4.22 -6.16
N GLY A 55 -11.64 4.59 -6.47
CA GLY A 55 -12.32 4.14 -7.70
C GLY A 55 -11.87 4.91 -8.95
N LYS A 56 -11.43 6.16 -8.77
CA LYS A 56 -10.94 7.08 -9.80
C LYS A 56 -9.82 7.94 -9.21
N GLU A 57 -8.94 8.50 -10.04
CA GLU A 57 -7.78 9.28 -9.57
C GLU A 57 -8.19 10.52 -8.77
N ASP A 58 -9.16 11.26 -9.31
CA ASP A 58 -9.69 12.51 -8.75
C ASP A 58 -10.72 12.30 -7.63
N MET A 59 -10.92 11.06 -7.18
CA MET A 59 -11.83 10.77 -6.07
C MET A 59 -11.25 11.33 -4.77
N GLU A 60 -12.08 12.09 -4.05
CA GLU A 60 -11.73 12.56 -2.71
C GLU A 60 -11.51 11.38 -1.76
N ILE A 61 -10.44 11.44 -0.97
CA ILE A 61 -10.15 10.43 0.04
C ILE A 61 -11.03 10.70 1.26
N PRO A 62 -11.81 9.73 1.75
CA PRO A 62 -12.57 9.90 2.98
C PRO A 62 -11.65 10.26 4.15
N ASN A 63 -12.08 11.18 5.03
CA ASN A 63 -11.25 11.68 6.14
C ASN A 63 -10.61 10.55 6.98
N LYS A 64 -11.32 9.44 7.19
CA LYS A 64 -10.82 8.25 7.92
C LYS A 64 -9.61 7.55 7.29
N TYR A 65 -9.28 7.85 6.03
CA TYR A 65 -8.15 7.27 5.32
C TYR A 65 -7.07 8.31 4.97
N LYS A 66 -7.32 9.61 5.23
CA LYS A 66 -6.37 10.71 4.93
C LYS A 66 -5.13 10.66 5.82
N THR A 67 -5.32 10.27 7.07
CA THR A 67 -4.24 10.14 8.06
C THR A 67 -4.27 8.72 8.61
N GLY A 68 -3.10 8.08 8.66
CA GLY A 68 -2.95 6.80 9.35
C GLY A 68 -3.19 6.92 10.87
N PRO A 69 -3.06 5.83 11.62
CA PRO A 69 -2.56 4.52 11.19
C PRO A 69 -3.58 3.74 10.34
N TYR A 70 -3.09 3.05 9.31
CA TYR A 70 -3.90 2.05 8.61
C TYR A 70 -3.98 0.80 9.50
N VAL A 71 -5.18 0.52 10.01
CA VAL A 71 -5.41 -0.64 10.88
C VAL A 71 -5.54 -1.89 10.00
N GLU A 72 -4.77 -2.92 10.32
CA GLU A 72 -4.91 -4.23 9.66
C GLU A 72 -6.33 -4.75 9.89
N LYS A 73 -7.01 -5.09 8.81
CA LYS A 73 -8.35 -5.68 8.85
C LYS A 73 -8.16 -7.18 8.92
N ASP A 74 -8.43 -7.75 10.08
CA ASP A 74 -8.29 -9.19 10.33
C ASP A 74 -9.32 -10.03 9.56
N GLU A 75 -10.39 -9.42 9.01
CA GLU A 75 -11.50 -10.13 8.39
C GLU A 75 -11.78 -9.66 6.95
N LEU A 76 -11.51 -10.54 5.99
CA LEU A 76 -12.11 -10.60 4.65
C LEU A 76 -12.46 -12.06 4.32
#